data_AF-A0A2G9FWX1-F1
#
_entry.id   AF-A0A2G9FWX1-F1
#
_cell.length_a   1.000
_cell.length_b   1.000
_cell.length_c   1.000
_cell.angle_alpha   90.00
_cell.angle_beta   90.00
_cell.angle_gamma   90.00
#
_symmetry.space_group_name_H-M   'P 1'
#
loop_
_entity.id
_entity.type
_entity.pdbx_description
1 polymer ?
#
loop_
_entity_poly.entity_id
_entity_poly.type
_entity_poly.pdbx_seq_one_letter_code
_entity_poly.pdbx_strand_id
1 'polypeptide(L)'
;MAILCEPTWSKHRTLLTKPISLVYAVDDIFDLYGTMDQLTVFTEAVIRWDISAAENLPNYMKICFAAIYDTTYEICSMVFQEYGWNPIETLREEWGRLFNAFLVEAKWFTSGELPKSEVYLENGIVSSGVPVVLSHLFFLMGAGLTKETEVQLSDSQGISYSVAKILRLLDDLGTAQDEHQEGYDGSYVECYMKEKHVHSLEDAHEHVMAMVSETWENLNKQCLCSTSSFSHSFRKASLNAARMVPTMYSYDKNHRLPLLEQHIKSMLTDTKFTTSILE
;
A
#
# COMPACT_ATOMS: atom_id res chain seq x y z
N MET A 1 3.89 5.68 13.03
CA MET A 1 3.71 6.81 13.96
C MET A 1 2.77 7.88 13.40
N ALA A 2 3.00 8.38 12.18
CA ALA A 2 2.20 9.45 11.59
C ALA A 2 0.71 9.09 11.31
N ILE A 3 0.41 7.83 10.98
CA ILE A 3 -0.96 7.38 10.71
C ILE A 3 -1.81 7.37 12.01
N LEU A 4 -1.23 6.85 13.10
CA LEU A 4 -1.87 6.68 14.41
C LEU A 4 -1.08 7.43 15.49
N CYS A 5 -1.39 8.70 15.73
CA CYS A 5 -0.60 9.57 16.60
C CYS A 5 -0.83 9.34 18.10
N GLU A 6 -2.06 8.98 18.52
CA GLU A 6 -2.38 8.89 19.95
C GLU A 6 -1.58 7.77 20.66
N PRO A 7 -1.10 7.99 21.89
CA PRO A 7 -0.33 6.98 22.63
C PRO A 7 -1.07 5.65 22.82
N THR A 8 -2.40 5.69 22.96
CA THR A 8 -3.28 4.52 23.13
C THR A 8 -3.22 3.54 21.95
N TRP A 9 -2.81 3.99 20.76
CA TRP A 9 -2.67 3.14 19.57
C TRP A 9 -1.34 2.36 19.49
N SER A 10 -0.56 2.26 20.57
CA SER A 10 0.77 1.61 20.54
C SER A 10 0.74 0.15 20.01
N LYS A 11 -0.18 -0.67 20.52
CA LYS A 11 -0.38 -2.06 20.04
C LYS A 11 -0.76 -2.10 18.56
N HIS A 12 -1.64 -1.18 18.14
CA HIS A 12 -2.14 -1.08 16.76
C HIS A 12 -1.03 -0.68 15.78
N ARG A 13 -0.17 0.27 16.17
CA ARG A 13 1.02 0.63 15.38
C ARG A 13 1.96 -0.56 15.21
N THR A 14 2.18 -1.33 16.27
CA THR A 14 3.06 -2.50 16.23
C THR A 14 2.49 -3.57 15.28
N LEU A 15 1.20 -3.88 15.41
CA LEU A 15 0.53 -4.85 14.54
C LEU A 15 0.45 -4.38 13.09
N LEU A 16 0.16 -3.10 12.83
CA LEU A 16 0.07 -2.54 11.47
C LEU A 16 1.43 -2.44 10.77
N THR A 17 2.52 -2.27 11.51
CA THR A 17 3.87 -2.21 10.92
C THR A 17 4.24 -3.54 10.25
N LYS A 18 3.77 -4.67 10.79
CA LYS A 18 4.06 -6.01 10.23
C LYS A 18 3.56 -6.19 8.79
N PRO A 19 2.26 -6.00 8.44
CA PRO A 19 1.81 -6.11 7.06
C PRO A 19 2.46 -5.07 6.15
N ILE A 20 2.75 -3.85 6.63
CA ILE A 20 3.50 -2.85 5.84
C ILE A 20 4.88 -3.41 5.46
N SER A 21 5.65 -3.94 6.41
CA SER A 21 6.96 -4.53 6.13
C SER A 21 6.87 -5.75 5.21
N LEU A 22 5.81 -6.55 5.33
CA LEU A 22 5.60 -7.71 4.46
C LEU A 22 5.23 -7.31 3.03
N VAL A 23 4.48 -6.23 2.82
CA VAL A 23 4.22 -5.67 1.48
C VAL A 23 5.54 -5.36 0.78
N TYR A 24 6.44 -4.60 1.41
CA TYR A 24 7.76 -4.31 0.83
C TYR A 24 8.61 -5.55 0.60
N ALA A 25 8.57 -6.52 1.52
CA ALA A 25 9.32 -7.77 1.32
C ALA A 25 8.77 -8.60 0.14
N VAL A 26 7.46 -8.55 -0.12
CA VAL A 26 6.85 -9.23 -1.27
C VAL A 26 7.18 -8.48 -2.55
N ASP A 27 7.09 -7.15 -2.56
CA ASP A 27 7.46 -6.27 -3.66
C ASP A 27 8.88 -6.60 -4.18
N ASP A 28 9.89 -6.59 -3.30
CA ASP A 28 11.26 -7.01 -3.62
C ASP A 28 11.34 -8.43 -4.20
N ILE A 29 10.54 -9.37 -3.68
CA ILE A 29 10.51 -10.74 -4.18
C ILE A 29 10.00 -10.77 -5.63
N PHE A 30 8.98 -9.99 -5.97
CA PHE A 30 8.42 -9.95 -7.32
C PHE A 30 9.32 -9.21 -8.30
N ASP A 31 9.96 -8.12 -7.86
CA ASP A 31 10.71 -7.24 -8.78
C ASP A 31 12.18 -7.65 -8.95
N LEU A 32 12.80 -8.25 -7.93
CA LEU A 32 14.26 -8.48 -7.93
C LEU A 32 14.69 -9.95 -7.84
N TYR A 33 13.95 -10.78 -7.09
CA TYR A 33 14.46 -12.12 -6.70
C TYR A 33 13.74 -13.30 -7.33
N GLY A 34 12.44 -13.18 -7.60
CA GLY A 34 11.60 -14.27 -8.04
C GLY A 34 11.70 -14.54 -9.54
N THR A 35 11.69 -15.81 -9.91
CA THR A 35 11.46 -16.20 -11.32
C THR A 35 9.96 -16.31 -11.60
N MET A 36 9.52 -16.09 -12.84
CA MET A 36 8.10 -16.14 -13.20
C MET A 36 7.37 -17.43 -12.78
N ASP A 37 8.03 -18.59 -12.86
CA ASP A 37 7.46 -19.87 -12.41
C ASP A 37 7.27 -19.88 -10.88
N GLN A 38 8.27 -19.39 -10.14
CA GLN A 38 8.20 -19.29 -8.68
C GLN A 38 7.12 -18.29 -8.24
N LEU A 39 7.05 -17.11 -8.87
CA LEU A 39 6.06 -16.08 -8.58
C LEU A 39 4.64 -16.58 -8.84
N THR A 40 4.43 -17.34 -9.93
CA THR A 40 3.13 -17.95 -10.22
C THR A 40 2.70 -18.91 -9.13
N VAL A 41 3.57 -19.84 -8.74
CA VAL A 41 3.29 -20.80 -7.65
C VAL A 41 3.10 -20.07 -6.31
N PHE A 42 3.86 -19.00 -6.06
CA PHE A 42 3.74 -18.22 -4.83
C PHE A 42 2.39 -17.50 -4.75
N THR A 43 1.98 -16.83 -5.83
CA THR A 43 0.65 -16.20 -5.94
C THR A 43 -0.47 -17.22 -5.75
N GLU A 44 -0.39 -18.39 -6.38
CA GLU A 44 -1.39 -19.45 -6.21
C GLU A 44 -1.48 -19.96 -4.76
N ALA A 45 -0.34 -20.14 -4.09
CA ALA A 45 -0.30 -20.57 -2.70
C ALA A 45 -0.98 -19.56 -1.77
N VAL A 46 -0.76 -18.25 -1.99
CA VAL A 46 -1.39 -17.17 -1.22
C VAL A 46 -2.88 -17.09 -1.51
N ILE A 47 -3.30 -17.14 -2.77
CA ILE A 47 -4.74 -17.10 -3.15
C ILE A 47 -5.50 -18.29 -2.53
N ARG A 48 -4.90 -19.48 -2.54
CA ARG A 48 -5.47 -20.67 -1.90
C ARG A 48 -5.37 -20.64 -0.38
N TRP A 49 -4.56 -19.73 0.15
CA TRP A 49 -4.21 -19.59 1.56
C TRP A 49 -3.69 -20.92 2.17
N ASP A 50 -2.85 -21.63 1.42
CA ASP A 50 -2.36 -22.96 1.74
C ASP A 50 -0.82 -22.99 1.78
N ILE A 51 -0.24 -22.96 2.99
CA ILE A 51 1.22 -22.99 3.19
C ILE A 51 1.86 -24.20 2.52
N SER A 52 1.16 -25.34 2.46
CA SER A 52 1.73 -26.55 1.85
C SER A 52 1.91 -26.41 0.33
N ALA A 53 1.11 -25.55 -0.32
CA ALA A 53 1.27 -25.27 -1.75
C ALA A 53 2.60 -24.54 -2.05
N ALA A 54 3.23 -23.92 -1.05
CA ALA A 54 4.54 -23.27 -1.17
C ALA A 54 5.73 -24.20 -0.87
N GLU A 55 5.53 -25.49 -0.56
CA GLU A 55 6.60 -26.40 -0.08
C GLU A 55 7.80 -26.49 -1.03
N ASN A 56 7.53 -26.47 -2.34
CA ASN A 56 8.54 -26.53 -3.40
C ASN A 56 9.22 -25.19 -3.71
N LEU A 57 8.79 -24.09 -3.08
CA LEU A 57 9.41 -22.77 -3.27
C LEU A 57 10.72 -22.64 -2.49
N PRO A 58 11.60 -21.70 -2.89
CA PRO A 58 12.77 -21.33 -2.12
C PRO A 58 12.42 -20.98 -0.66
N ASN A 59 13.37 -21.24 0.25
CA ASN A 59 13.13 -21.03 1.69
C ASN A 59 12.72 -19.60 2.04
N TYR A 60 13.24 -18.58 1.35
CA TYR A 60 12.87 -17.19 1.62
C TYR A 60 11.39 -16.90 1.32
N MET A 61 10.84 -17.43 0.21
CA MET A 61 9.41 -17.28 -0.12
C MET A 61 8.52 -18.02 0.88
N LYS A 62 8.94 -19.21 1.30
CA LYS A 62 8.22 -19.98 2.34
C LYS A 62 8.18 -19.24 3.67
N ILE A 63 9.29 -18.65 4.09
CA ILE A 63 9.37 -17.83 5.30
C ILE A 63 8.50 -16.58 5.16
N CYS A 64 8.53 -15.92 4.00
CA CYS A 64 7.67 -14.77 3.71
C CYS A 64 6.18 -15.15 3.82
N PHE A 65 5.76 -16.25 3.19
CA PHE A 65 4.36 -16.69 3.27
C PHE A 65 3.95 -17.06 4.70
N ALA A 66 4.80 -17.79 5.43
CA ALA A 66 4.54 -18.12 6.83
C ALA A 66 4.38 -16.85 7.68
N ALA A 67 5.22 -15.83 7.45
CA ALA A 67 5.12 -14.56 8.15
C ALA A 67 3.82 -13.79 7.81
N ILE A 68 3.38 -13.79 6.56
CA ILE A 68 2.07 -13.26 6.14
C ILE A 68 0.94 -13.99 6.86
N TYR A 69 0.96 -15.32 6.80
CA TYR A 69 -0.05 -16.16 7.42
C TYR A 69 -0.14 -15.89 8.93
N ASP A 70 0.99 -15.99 9.65
CA ASP A 70 1.04 -15.82 11.09
C ASP A 70 0.63 -14.40 11.51
N THR A 71 1.10 -13.37 10.78
CA THR A 71 0.74 -11.97 11.06
C THR A 71 -0.76 -11.73 10.87
N THR A 72 -1.34 -12.24 9.77
CA THR A 72 -2.78 -12.12 9.53
C THR A 72 -3.59 -12.84 10.61
N TYR A 73 -3.19 -14.05 11.02
CA TYR A 73 -3.87 -14.77 12.10
C TYR A 73 -3.74 -14.09 13.47
N GLU A 74 -2.57 -13.50 13.78
CA GLU A 74 -2.38 -12.72 15.00
C GLU A 74 -3.34 -11.52 15.04
N ILE A 75 -3.46 -10.79 13.92
CA ILE A 75 -4.38 -9.66 13.78
C ILE A 75 -5.83 -10.13 13.89
N CYS A 76 -6.23 -11.19 13.18
CA CYS A 76 -7.58 -11.77 13.26
C CYS A 76 -7.92 -12.19 14.69
N SER A 77 -6.99 -12.87 15.39
CA SER A 77 -7.19 -13.28 16.78
C SER A 77 -7.41 -12.08 17.69
N MET A 78 -6.63 -11.01 17.50
CA MET A 78 -6.78 -9.78 18.26
C MET A 78 -8.16 -9.13 18.03
N VAL A 79 -8.53 -8.93 16.76
CA VAL A 79 -9.81 -8.32 16.35
C VAL A 79 -11.00 -9.14 16.87
N PHE A 80 -10.91 -10.47 16.82
CA PHE A 80 -11.96 -11.35 17.34
C PHE A 80 -12.08 -11.25 18.86
N GLN A 81 -10.95 -11.21 19.59
CA GLN A 81 -10.97 -11.09 21.04
C GLN A 81 -11.48 -9.73 21.53
N GLU A 82 -11.14 -8.64 20.82
CA GLU A 82 -11.53 -7.28 21.22
C GLU A 82 -12.94 -6.91 20.75
N TYR A 83 -13.34 -7.33 19.55
CA TYR A 83 -14.57 -6.84 18.90
C TYR A 83 -15.57 -7.95 18.52
N GLY A 84 -15.22 -9.23 18.69
CA GLY A 84 -16.06 -10.35 18.26
C GLY A 84 -16.18 -10.50 16.74
N TRP A 85 -15.35 -9.80 15.96
CA TRP A 85 -15.36 -9.81 14.49
C TRP A 85 -14.23 -10.69 13.95
N ASN A 86 -14.51 -11.52 12.94
CA ASN A 86 -13.49 -12.32 12.28
C ASN A 86 -13.23 -11.77 10.86
N PRO A 87 -12.10 -11.08 10.62
CA PRO A 87 -11.79 -10.47 9.33
C PRO A 87 -11.01 -11.39 8.37
N ILE A 88 -10.86 -12.68 8.70
CA ILE A 88 -9.94 -13.57 7.99
C ILE A 88 -10.23 -13.67 6.49
N GLU A 89 -11.49 -13.80 6.09
CA GLU A 89 -11.86 -13.93 4.67
C GLU A 89 -11.42 -12.69 3.88
N THR A 90 -11.78 -11.50 4.37
CA THR A 90 -11.41 -10.22 3.74
C THR A 90 -9.90 -10.03 3.67
N LEU A 91 -9.16 -10.28 4.76
CA LEU A 91 -7.70 -10.09 4.76
C LEU A 91 -6.98 -11.07 3.82
N ARG A 92 -7.48 -12.30 3.68
CA ARG A 92 -6.96 -13.27 2.71
C ARG A 92 -7.18 -12.82 1.27
N GLU A 93 -8.37 -12.31 0.98
CA GLU A 93 -8.70 -11.79 -0.34
C GLU A 93 -7.82 -10.59 -0.70
N GLU A 94 -7.59 -9.65 0.22
CA GLU A 94 -6.74 -8.48 -0.02
C GLU A 94 -5.28 -8.88 -0.29
N TRP A 95 -4.72 -9.85 0.45
CA TRP A 95 -3.40 -10.41 0.12
C TRP A 95 -3.39 -11.11 -1.25
N GLY A 96 -4.42 -11.90 -1.56
CA GLY A 96 -4.54 -12.56 -2.86
C GLY A 96 -4.61 -11.57 -4.02
N ARG A 97 -5.34 -10.46 -3.86
CA ARG A 97 -5.40 -9.37 -4.85
C ARG A 97 -4.05 -8.70 -5.05
N LEU A 98 -3.33 -8.40 -3.96
CA LEU A 98 -1.98 -7.84 -4.02
C LEU A 98 -1.02 -8.75 -4.79
N PHE A 99 -0.97 -10.04 -4.44
CA PHE A 99 -0.11 -11.02 -5.11
C PHE A 99 -0.46 -11.21 -6.59
N ASN A 100 -1.74 -11.13 -6.93
CA ASN A 100 -2.16 -11.17 -8.32
C ASN A 100 -1.73 -9.89 -9.08
N ALA A 101 -1.85 -8.71 -8.44
CA ALA A 101 -1.42 -7.45 -9.04
C ALA A 101 0.08 -7.41 -9.32
N PHE A 102 0.91 -7.84 -8.35
CA PHE A 102 2.36 -7.98 -8.56
C PHE A 102 2.68 -9.00 -9.67
N LEU A 103 1.97 -10.13 -9.72
CA LEU A 103 2.18 -11.11 -10.80
C LEU A 103 1.84 -10.54 -12.18
N VAL A 104 0.83 -9.67 -12.28
CA VAL A 104 0.46 -8.98 -13.53
C VAL A 104 1.56 -8.01 -13.95
N GLU A 105 2.11 -7.23 -13.01
CA GLU A 105 3.25 -6.33 -13.26
C GLU A 105 4.49 -7.09 -13.73
N ALA A 106 4.88 -8.14 -12.99
CA ALA A 106 6.02 -8.99 -13.37
C ALA A 106 5.88 -9.58 -14.78
N LYS A 107 4.65 -9.91 -15.22
CA LYS A 107 4.37 -10.37 -16.59
C LYS A 107 4.58 -9.26 -17.63
N TRP A 108 4.13 -8.04 -17.36
CA TRP A 108 4.34 -6.89 -18.26
C TRP A 108 5.82 -6.57 -18.40
N PHE A 109 6.58 -6.58 -17.30
CA PHE A 109 8.00 -6.26 -17.31
C PHE A 109 8.83 -7.37 -17.97
N THR A 110 8.50 -8.64 -17.71
CA THR A 110 9.17 -9.77 -18.37
C THR A 110 8.91 -9.82 -19.88
N SER A 111 7.71 -9.43 -20.34
CA SER A 111 7.40 -9.41 -21.78
C SER A 111 7.94 -8.18 -22.51
N GLY A 112 8.24 -7.10 -21.79
CA GLY A 112 8.57 -5.79 -22.36
C GLY A 112 7.36 -5.06 -22.98
N GLU A 113 6.14 -5.58 -22.80
CA GLU A 113 4.91 -5.01 -23.34
C GLU A 113 4.13 -4.31 -22.23
N LEU A 114 4.40 -3.01 -22.06
CA LEU A 114 3.61 -2.16 -21.18
C LEU A 114 2.14 -2.07 -21.66
N PRO A 115 1.16 -2.11 -20.74
CA PRO A 115 -0.24 -1.99 -21.07
C PRO A 115 -0.61 -0.51 -21.37
N LYS A 116 -1.91 -0.26 -21.59
CA LYS A 116 -2.45 1.11 -21.62
C LYS A 116 -2.34 1.76 -20.23
N SER A 117 -2.24 3.09 -20.18
CA SER A 117 -2.00 3.82 -18.93
C SER A 117 -3.09 3.60 -17.88
N GLU A 118 -4.36 3.52 -18.30
CA GLU A 118 -5.48 3.22 -17.38
C GLU A 118 -5.40 1.80 -16.81
N VAL A 119 -5.05 0.82 -17.64
CA VAL A 119 -4.92 -0.59 -17.21
C VAL A 119 -3.73 -0.75 -16.27
N TYR A 120 -2.62 -0.08 -16.57
CA TYR A 120 -1.49 0.02 -15.66
C TYR A 120 -1.94 0.60 -14.32
N LEU A 121 -2.65 1.73 -14.33
CA LEU A 121 -3.04 2.41 -13.10
C LEU A 121 -4.01 1.60 -12.25
N GLU A 122 -4.99 0.94 -12.86
CA GLU A 122 -5.94 0.05 -12.15
C GLU A 122 -5.21 -1.05 -11.38
N ASN A 123 -4.19 -1.66 -11.99
CA ASN A 123 -3.34 -2.65 -11.31
C ASN A 123 -2.41 -2.00 -10.28
N GLY A 124 -1.78 -0.89 -10.66
CA GLY A 124 -0.84 -0.11 -9.86
C GLY A 124 -1.43 0.36 -8.53
N ILE A 125 -2.71 0.69 -8.52
CA ILE A 125 -3.45 1.05 -7.30
C ILE A 125 -3.46 -0.13 -6.32
N VAL A 126 -3.66 -1.36 -6.81
CA VAL A 126 -3.68 -2.57 -5.97
C VAL A 126 -2.26 -2.97 -5.57
N SER A 127 -1.31 -2.97 -6.53
CA SER A 127 0.09 -3.35 -6.28
C SER A 127 0.82 -2.39 -5.33
N SER A 128 0.32 -1.16 -5.16
CA SER A 128 0.83 -0.24 -4.11
C SER A 128 0.78 -0.81 -2.68
N GLY A 129 -0.01 -1.87 -2.46
CA GLY A 129 -0.20 -2.51 -1.15
C GLY A 129 -1.01 -1.68 -0.15
N VAL A 130 -1.40 -0.46 -0.50
CA VAL A 130 -2.22 0.40 0.36
C VAL A 130 -3.59 -0.22 0.67
N PRO A 131 -4.33 -0.84 -0.29
CA PRO A 131 -5.63 -1.44 0.03
C PRO A 131 -5.53 -2.54 1.11
N VAL A 132 -4.52 -3.41 1.04
CA VAL A 132 -4.32 -4.46 2.05
C VAL A 132 -3.91 -3.84 3.40
N VAL A 133 -3.04 -2.83 3.43
CA VAL A 133 -2.63 -2.14 4.67
C VAL A 133 -3.81 -1.42 5.32
N LEU A 134 -4.63 -0.71 4.55
CA LEU A 134 -5.80 0.00 5.09
C LEU A 134 -6.91 -0.96 5.52
N SER A 135 -7.04 -2.13 4.90
CA SER A 135 -7.93 -3.18 5.38
C SER A 135 -7.48 -3.71 6.75
N HIS A 136 -6.18 -3.99 6.94
CA HIS A 136 -5.65 -4.34 8.26
C HIS A 136 -5.90 -3.23 9.28
N LEU A 137 -5.62 -1.97 8.92
CA LEU A 137 -5.87 -0.82 9.80
C LEU A 137 -7.34 -0.72 10.21
N PHE A 138 -8.27 -0.84 9.26
CA PHE A 138 -9.71 -0.77 9.51
C PHE A 138 -10.14 -1.77 10.58
N PHE A 139 -9.76 -3.04 10.42
CA PHE A 139 -10.12 -4.09 11.38
C PHE A 139 -9.43 -3.90 12.73
N LEU A 140 -8.14 -3.53 12.71
CA LEU A 140 -7.41 -3.21 13.94
C LEU A 140 -8.13 -2.14 14.75
N MET A 141 -8.70 -1.10 14.11
CA MET A 141 -9.35 0.00 14.82
C MET A 141 -10.71 -0.35 15.44
N GLY A 142 -11.40 -1.39 14.97
CA GLY A 142 -12.69 -1.89 15.51
C GLY A 142 -13.90 -0.95 15.42
N ALA A 143 -13.70 0.36 15.27
CA ALA A 143 -14.75 1.36 15.27
C ALA A 143 -15.49 1.39 13.92
N GLY A 144 -16.79 1.10 13.95
CA GLY A 144 -17.66 1.12 12.77
C GLY A 144 -17.62 -0.16 11.94
N LEU A 145 -17.23 -1.29 12.53
CA LEU A 145 -17.27 -2.61 11.87
C LEU A 145 -18.73 -3.04 11.61
N THR A 146 -19.09 -3.12 10.34
CA THR A 146 -20.31 -3.75 9.83
C THR A 146 -20.00 -4.46 8.52
N LYS A 147 -20.93 -5.28 8.02
CA LYS A 147 -20.72 -5.95 6.72
C LYS A 147 -20.72 -4.94 5.57
N GLU A 148 -21.49 -3.87 5.69
CA GLU A 148 -21.52 -2.78 4.72
C GLU A 148 -20.18 -2.04 4.66
N THR A 149 -19.59 -1.69 5.80
CA THR A 149 -18.29 -1.00 5.84
C THR A 149 -17.14 -1.90 5.40
N GLU A 150 -17.22 -3.20 5.67
CA GLU A 150 -16.28 -4.20 5.16
C GLU A 150 -16.29 -4.28 3.62
N VAL A 151 -17.48 -4.37 3.01
CA VAL A 151 -17.61 -4.38 1.52
C VAL A 151 -17.09 -3.07 0.92
N GLN A 152 -17.34 -1.94 1.57
CA GLN A 152 -16.89 -0.63 1.10
C GLN A 152 -15.37 -0.44 1.11
N LEU A 153 -14.58 -1.28 1.81
CA LEU A 153 -13.12 -1.23 1.73
C LEU A 153 -12.61 -1.51 0.31
N SER A 154 -13.34 -2.33 -0.44
CA SER A 154 -13.01 -2.73 -1.82
C SER A 154 -13.62 -1.79 -2.88
N ASP A 155 -14.23 -0.68 -2.49
CA ASP A 155 -14.74 0.32 -3.43
C ASP A 155 -13.58 1.02 -4.15
N SER A 156 -13.52 0.87 -5.48
CA SER A 156 -12.46 1.46 -6.32
C SER A 156 -12.45 2.99 -6.30
N GLN A 157 -13.57 3.61 -5.94
CA GLN A 157 -13.66 5.06 -5.74
C GLN A 157 -13.59 5.45 -4.26
N GLY A 158 -13.50 4.48 -3.35
CA GLY A 158 -13.53 4.68 -1.91
C GLY A 158 -12.24 5.25 -1.32
N ILE A 159 -12.22 5.38 0.00
CA ILE A 159 -11.12 5.96 0.75
C ILE A 159 -9.82 5.19 0.51
N SER A 160 -9.86 3.86 0.61
CA SER A 160 -8.68 3.02 0.50
C SER A 160 -8.01 3.14 -0.88
N TYR A 161 -8.81 3.05 -1.94
CA TYR A 161 -8.33 3.17 -3.32
C TYR A 161 -7.90 4.59 -3.67
N SER A 162 -8.51 5.62 -3.08
CA SER A 162 -8.06 7.00 -3.26
C SER A 162 -6.67 7.24 -2.66
N VAL A 163 -6.41 6.72 -1.44
CA VAL A 163 -5.08 6.79 -0.81
C VAL A 163 -4.05 6.03 -1.66
N ALA A 164 -4.43 4.83 -2.14
CA ALA A 164 -3.60 3.99 -2.98
C ALA A 164 -3.26 4.64 -4.32
N LYS A 165 -4.23 5.28 -4.97
CA LYS A 165 -4.04 6.04 -6.21
C LYS A 165 -3.12 7.25 -6.03
N ILE A 166 -3.25 7.98 -4.92
CA ILE A 166 -2.31 9.06 -4.59
C ILE A 166 -0.90 8.51 -4.43
N LEU A 167 -0.74 7.38 -3.74
CA LEU A 167 0.54 6.72 -3.57
C LEU A 167 1.14 6.33 -4.91
N ARG A 168 0.44 5.50 -5.68
CA ARG A 168 0.92 5.00 -6.98
C ARG A 168 1.30 6.15 -7.93
N LEU A 169 0.47 7.17 -8.05
CA LEU A 169 0.76 8.30 -8.95
C LEU A 169 1.96 9.12 -8.52
N LEU A 170 2.20 9.30 -7.21
CA LEU A 170 3.34 10.08 -6.70
C LEU A 170 4.64 9.27 -6.69
N ASP A 171 4.53 7.96 -6.47
CA ASP A 171 5.63 7.01 -6.60
C ASP A 171 6.15 7.00 -8.04
N ASP A 172 5.24 6.79 -9.00
CA ASP A 172 5.54 6.76 -10.44
C ASP A 172 5.91 8.15 -11.04
N LEU A 173 5.69 9.24 -10.29
CA LEU A 173 6.17 10.58 -10.63
C LEU A 173 7.62 10.80 -10.18
N GLY A 174 8.09 9.98 -9.23
CA GLY A 174 9.41 10.06 -8.67
C GLY A 174 10.49 10.02 -9.75
N THR A 175 11.50 10.87 -9.60
CA THR A 175 12.70 10.89 -10.44
C THR A 175 13.74 9.86 -9.99
N ALA A 176 13.36 8.92 -9.12
CA ALA A 176 14.24 7.85 -8.69
C ALA A 176 14.55 7.01 -9.93
N GLN A 177 15.71 7.23 -10.51
CA GLN A 177 16.34 6.21 -11.33
C GLN A 177 16.70 5.14 -10.33
N ASP A 178 15.85 4.12 -10.16
CA ASP A 178 16.18 3.01 -9.27
C ASP A 178 17.48 2.37 -9.77
N GLU A 179 18.59 2.72 -9.11
CA GLU A 179 19.95 2.41 -9.56
C GLU A 179 20.21 0.89 -9.64
N HIS A 180 19.28 0.08 -9.13
CA HIS A 180 19.33 -1.38 -9.12
C HIS A 180 18.29 -2.07 -10.02
N GLN A 181 17.29 -1.34 -10.53
CA GLN A 181 16.23 -1.92 -11.38
C GLN A 181 16.50 -1.74 -12.87
N GLU A 182 17.59 -1.08 -13.28
CA GLU A 182 18.03 -0.91 -14.69
C GLU A 182 16.91 -0.47 -15.67
N GLY A 183 15.84 0.18 -15.19
CA GLY A 183 14.66 0.57 -15.98
C GLY A 183 13.72 -0.59 -16.34
N TYR A 184 13.70 -1.66 -15.55
CA TYR A 184 12.74 -2.77 -15.69
C TYR A 184 11.42 -2.54 -14.96
N ASP A 185 11.29 -1.48 -14.16
CA ASP A 185 10.00 -1.03 -13.64
C ASP A 185 9.30 -0.13 -14.68
N GLY A 186 8.05 -0.47 -15.00
CA GLY A 186 7.20 0.46 -15.73
C GLY A 186 6.65 1.51 -14.79
N SER A 187 6.37 2.71 -15.31
CA SER A 187 5.67 3.76 -14.59
C SER A 187 4.40 4.19 -15.31
N TYR A 188 3.43 4.73 -14.58
CA TYR A 188 2.24 5.35 -15.17
C TYR A 188 2.64 6.47 -16.15
N VAL A 189 3.65 7.26 -15.82
CA VAL A 189 4.18 8.34 -16.66
C VAL A 189 4.64 7.79 -18.01
N GLU A 190 5.41 6.70 -18.02
CA GLU A 190 5.86 6.06 -19.26
C GLU A 190 4.69 5.52 -20.08
N CYS A 191 3.78 4.79 -19.43
CA CYS A 191 2.59 4.24 -20.10
C CYS A 191 1.75 5.36 -20.75
N TYR A 192 1.54 6.46 -20.03
CA TYR A 192 0.79 7.62 -20.49
C TYR A 192 1.48 8.31 -21.68
N MET A 193 2.78 8.58 -21.57
CA MET A 193 3.54 9.23 -22.63
C MET A 193 3.55 8.39 -23.92
N LYS A 194 3.76 7.08 -23.78
CA LYS A 194 3.75 6.13 -24.90
C LYS A 194 2.37 6.04 -25.57
N GLU A 195 1.30 5.92 -24.78
CA GLU A 195 -0.06 5.78 -25.30
C GLU A 195 -0.57 7.07 -25.97
N LYS A 196 -0.37 8.22 -25.33
CA LYS A 196 -0.90 9.51 -25.80
C LYS A 196 0.06 10.25 -26.73
N HIS A 197 1.23 9.67 -27.02
CA HIS A 197 2.29 10.30 -27.79
C HIS A 197 2.71 11.66 -27.22
N VAL A 198 2.78 11.76 -25.88
CA VAL A 198 3.26 12.96 -25.19
C VAL A 198 4.78 12.92 -25.19
N HIS A 199 5.40 13.98 -25.70
CA HIS A 199 6.86 14.07 -25.85
C HIS A 199 7.54 14.89 -24.73
N SER A 200 6.77 15.65 -23.98
CA SER A 200 7.22 16.48 -22.87
C SER A 200 7.01 15.75 -21.55
N LEU A 201 8.09 15.52 -20.80
CA LEU A 201 8.00 14.98 -19.45
C LEU A 201 7.23 15.93 -18.52
N GLU A 202 7.39 17.25 -18.73
CA GLU A 202 6.68 18.28 -17.97
C GLU A 202 5.16 18.18 -18.16
N ASP A 203 4.69 17.98 -19.39
CA ASP A 203 3.25 17.85 -19.69
C ASP A 203 2.68 16.57 -19.05
N ALA A 204 3.45 15.48 -19.05
CA ALA A 204 3.06 14.23 -18.39
C ALA A 204 3.01 14.40 -16.86
N HIS A 205 3.98 15.12 -16.27
CA HIS A 205 3.99 15.43 -14.85
C HIS A 205 2.80 16.33 -14.45
N GLU A 206 2.48 17.35 -15.25
CA GLU A 206 1.32 18.21 -15.02
C GLU A 206 0.02 17.41 -15.05
N HIS A 207 -0.12 16.47 -16.00
CA HIS A 207 -1.26 15.57 -16.07
C HIS A 207 -1.39 14.68 -14.82
N VAL A 208 -0.30 14.04 -14.38
CA VAL A 208 -0.28 13.20 -13.18
C VAL A 208 -0.63 14.03 -11.93
N MET A 209 -0.06 15.23 -11.80
CA MET A 209 -0.36 16.12 -10.68
C MET A 209 -1.83 16.58 -10.67
N ALA A 210 -2.44 16.78 -11.83
CA ALA A 210 -3.87 17.04 -11.93
C ALA A 210 -4.72 15.86 -11.42
N MET A 211 -4.34 14.62 -11.78
CA MET A 211 -5.01 13.41 -11.27
C MET A 211 -4.84 13.24 -9.75
N VAL A 212 -3.64 13.54 -9.22
CA VAL A 212 -3.38 13.55 -7.78
C VAL A 212 -4.28 14.58 -7.08
N SER A 213 -4.41 15.79 -7.64
CA SER A 213 -5.27 16.84 -7.10
C SER A 213 -6.74 16.41 -7.09
N GLU A 214 -7.25 15.85 -8.19
CA GLU A 214 -8.62 15.33 -8.26
C GLU A 214 -8.87 14.22 -7.24
N THR A 215 -7.90 13.30 -7.09
CA THR A 215 -8.00 12.20 -6.11
C THR A 215 -8.01 12.72 -4.68
N TRP A 216 -7.23 13.76 -4.37
CA TRP A 216 -7.27 14.46 -3.09
C TRP A 216 -8.63 15.11 -2.82
N GLU A 217 -9.25 15.74 -3.83
CA GLU A 217 -10.60 16.29 -3.68
C GLU A 217 -11.63 15.21 -3.37
N ASN A 218 -11.58 14.06 -4.05
CA ASN A 218 -12.45 12.92 -3.77
C ASN A 218 -12.25 12.40 -2.34
N LEU A 219 -10.99 12.15 -1.96
CA LEU A 219 -10.64 11.68 -0.62
C LEU A 219 -11.13 12.65 0.46
N ASN A 220 -10.94 13.96 0.27
CA ASN A 220 -11.41 14.98 1.20
C ASN A 220 -12.94 14.98 1.31
N LYS A 221 -13.67 14.90 0.18
CA LYS A 221 -15.14 14.80 0.19
C LYS A 221 -15.60 13.60 1.01
N GLN A 222 -15.00 12.43 0.80
CA GLN A 222 -15.37 11.21 1.52
C GLN A 222 -15.02 11.27 3.01
N CYS A 223 -13.81 11.74 3.34
CA CYS A 223 -13.35 11.78 4.73
C CYS A 223 -14.03 12.88 5.56
N LEU A 224 -14.47 13.98 4.94
CA LEU A 224 -15.16 15.08 5.63
C LEU A 224 -16.69 14.94 5.60
N CYS A 225 -17.23 14.00 4.83
CA CYS A 225 -18.66 13.76 4.77
C CYS A 225 -19.21 13.32 6.14
N SER A 226 -20.24 14.02 6.61
CA SER A 226 -20.92 13.72 7.89
C SER A 226 -21.72 12.42 7.84
N THR A 227 -22.11 11.98 6.64
CA THR A 227 -22.87 10.74 6.41
C THR A 227 -21.98 9.55 6.01
N SER A 228 -20.66 9.66 6.17
CA SER A 228 -19.76 8.53 5.90
C SER A 228 -20.05 7.38 6.88
N SER A 229 -20.14 6.17 6.34
CA SER A 229 -20.29 4.92 7.10
C SER A 229 -19.03 4.56 7.89
N PHE A 230 -17.86 5.05 7.48
CA PHE A 230 -16.60 4.83 8.17
C PHE A 230 -16.46 5.71 9.42
N SER A 231 -15.89 5.11 10.47
CA SER A 231 -15.61 5.84 11.72
C SER A 231 -14.68 7.03 11.49
N HIS A 232 -14.84 8.07 12.31
CA HIS A 232 -14.00 9.27 12.25
C HIS A 232 -12.50 8.91 12.37
N SER A 233 -12.18 7.96 13.25
CA SER A 233 -10.81 7.51 13.49
C SER A 233 -10.19 6.87 12.23
N PHE A 234 -10.92 5.99 11.54
CA PHE A 234 -10.44 5.38 10.29
C PHE A 234 -10.26 6.42 9.18
N ARG A 235 -11.19 7.37 9.04
CA ARG A 235 -11.10 8.47 8.07
C ARG A 235 -9.88 9.37 8.35
N LYS A 236 -9.65 9.74 9.61
CA LYS A 236 -8.49 10.53 10.02
C LYS A 236 -7.18 9.78 9.76
N ALA A 237 -7.12 8.49 10.07
CA ALA A 237 -5.94 7.68 9.83
C ALA A 237 -5.64 7.51 8.32
N SER A 238 -6.67 7.32 7.49
CA SER A 238 -6.53 7.25 6.03
C SER A 238 -6.04 8.57 5.43
N LEU A 239 -6.57 9.72 5.88
CA LEU A 239 -6.05 11.04 5.50
C LEU A 239 -4.58 11.21 5.92
N ASN A 240 -4.21 10.75 7.12
CA ASN A 240 -2.83 10.82 7.57
C ASN A 240 -1.91 9.91 6.74
N ALA A 241 -2.38 8.74 6.31
CA ALA A 241 -1.65 7.88 5.38
C ALA A 241 -1.39 8.59 4.05
N ALA A 242 -2.43 9.18 3.43
CA ALA A 242 -2.27 9.97 2.19
C ALA A 242 -1.30 11.15 2.35
N ARG A 243 -1.32 11.84 3.51
CA ARG A 243 -0.40 12.96 3.79
C ARG A 243 1.05 12.53 3.92
N MET A 244 1.31 11.26 4.28
CA MET A 244 2.67 10.74 4.37
C MET A 244 3.27 10.44 3.01
N VAL A 245 2.45 10.16 1.99
CA VAL A 245 2.92 9.78 0.66
C VAL A 245 3.93 10.79 0.09
N PRO A 246 3.63 12.11 -0.02
CA PRO A 246 4.63 13.05 -0.56
C PRO A 246 5.93 13.06 0.24
N THR A 247 5.89 12.80 1.55
CA THR A 247 7.11 12.75 2.38
C THR A 247 7.95 11.51 2.08
N MET A 248 7.30 10.39 1.72
CA MET A 248 7.95 9.12 1.43
C MET A 248 8.51 9.04 0.00
N TYR A 249 7.91 9.76 -0.95
CA TYR A 249 8.25 9.68 -2.38
C TYR A 249 8.84 10.99 -2.94
N SER A 250 9.29 11.92 -2.08
CA SER A 250 10.02 13.14 -2.48
C SER A 250 11.53 12.93 -2.37
N TYR A 251 12.09 12.13 -3.27
CA TYR A 251 13.53 11.88 -3.32
C TYR A 251 14.31 13.15 -3.71
N ASP A 252 15.45 13.36 -3.05
CA ASP A 252 16.45 14.35 -3.49
C ASP A 252 17.31 13.79 -4.63
N LYS A 253 18.17 14.63 -5.21
CA LYS A 253 19.05 14.24 -6.33
C LYS A 253 20.07 13.14 -5.98
N ASN A 254 20.20 12.76 -4.71
CA ASN A 254 21.09 11.70 -4.25
C ASN A 254 20.29 10.48 -3.77
N HIS A 255 19.03 10.33 -4.20
CA HIS A 255 18.14 9.24 -3.80
C HIS A 255 17.92 9.16 -2.28
N ARG A 256 17.91 10.31 -1.59
CA ARG A 256 17.63 10.39 -0.16
C ARG A 256 16.28 11.04 0.11
N LEU A 257 15.75 10.79 1.30
CA LEU A 257 14.51 11.37 1.80
C LEU A 257 14.80 12.31 2.98
N PRO A 258 15.41 13.48 2.76
CA PRO A 258 15.88 14.36 3.84
C PRO A 258 14.74 14.84 4.76
N LEU A 259 13.55 15.06 4.20
CA LEU A 259 12.37 15.44 4.98
C LEU A 259 11.93 14.30 5.91
N LEU A 260 11.91 13.06 5.41
CA LEU A 260 11.60 11.89 6.22
C LEU A 260 12.66 11.67 7.32
N GLU A 261 13.94 11.77 6.99
CA GLU A 261 15.03 11.69 7.98
C GLU A 261 14.88 12.74 9.08
N GLN A 262 14.54 13.98 8.69
CA GLN A 262 14.30 15.07 9.63
C GLN A 262 13.11 14.76 10.55
N HIS A 263 12.00 14.25 10.00
CA HIS A 263 10.84 13.85 10.79
C HIS A 263 11.16 12.70 11.74
N ILE A 264 11.89 11.68 11.30
CA ILE A 264 12.30 10.55 12.16
C ILE A 264 13.17 11.05 13.31
N LYS A 265 14.18 11.89 13.02
CA LYS A 265 15.04 12.50 14.05
C LYS A 265 14.21 13.31 15.04
N SER A 266 13.35 14.21 14.56
CA SER A 266 12.50 15.03 15.42
C SER A 266 11.57 14.19 16.31
N MET A 267 10.94 13.14 15.77
CA MET A 267 10.04 12.29 16.54
C MET A 267 10.72 11.40 17.58
N LEU A 268 11.93 10.90 17.29
CA LEU A 268 12.59 9.88 18.11
C LEU A 268 13.71 10.43 19.02
N THR A 269 14.24 11.62 18.73
CA THR A 269 15.41 12.17 19.44
C THR A 269 15.16 13.51 20.15
N ASP A 270 14.10 14.24 19.80
CA ASP A 270 13.75 15.49 20.49
C ASP A 270 12.74 15.23 21.61
N THR A 271 13.24 15.20 22.85
CA THR A 271 12.43 14.98 24.07
C THR A 271 11.37 16.06 24.30
N LYS A 272 11.54 17.28 23.78
CA LYS A 272 10.50 18.33 23.90
C LYS A 272 9.32 18.06 22.98
N PHE A 273 9.57 17.56 21.77
CA PHE A 273 8.52 17.17 20.82
C PHE A 273 7.76 15.92 21.32
N THR A 274 8.47 14.96 21.92
CA THR A 274 7.83 13.78 22.52
C THR A 274 6.93 14.15 23.70
N THR A 275 7.33 15.15 24.49
CA THR A 275 6.54 15.62 25.65
C THR A 275 5.28 16.37 25.21
N SER A 276 5.34 17.17 24.13
CA SER A 276 4.17 17.91 23.61
C SER A 276 3.09 17.04 22.94
N ILE A 277 3.37 15.77 22.66
CA ILE A 277 2.38 14.81 22.12
C ILE A 277 1.68 14.05 23.26
N LEU A 278 2.23 14.10 24.47
CA LEU A 278 1.71 13.41 25.66
C LEU A 278 0.87 14.31 26.58
N GLU A 279 0.84 15.61 26.32
CA GLU A 279 -0.05 16.61 26.95
C GLU A 279 -1.26 16.92 26.08
#